data_AF-A0A3D4G2I3-F1
#
_entry.id   AF-A0A3D4G2I3-F1
#
_cell.length_a   1.000
_cell.length_b   1.000
_cell.length_c   1.000
_cell.angle_alpha   90.00
_cell.angle_beta   90.00
_cell.angle_gamma   90.00
#
_symmetry.space_group_name_H-M   'P 1'
#
loop_
_entity.id
_entity.type
_entity.pdbx_description
1 polymer ?
#
loop_
_entity_poly.entity_id
_entity_poly.type
_entity_poly.pdbx_seq_one_letter_code
_entity_poly.pdbx_strand_id
1 'polypeptide(L)'
;MLTEDMGMVAESAPDKVQNWQTNQILPGCRVTAAGSATTKAGDEGEALYARLLKVGWKRKLGPRYATNGSALRFRMDETDCFFSIYTGMMVGTQAEMRVNVAFKSRPGEGRYNVLVQCVPAVEGEL
;
A
#
# COMPACT_ATOMS: atom_id res chain seq x y z
N MET A 1 1.64 0.84 -12.39
CA MET A 1 1.54 -0.40 -11.57
C MET A 1 0.15 -0.69 -10.99
N LEU A 2 -0.33 -0.06 -9.90
CA LEU A 2 -1.64 -0.42 -9.31
C LEU A 2 -2.81 -0.25 -10.30
N THR A 3 -2.82 0.87 -11.04
CA THR A 3 -3.85 1.15 -12.06
C THR A 3 -3.61 0.34 -13.33
N GLU A 4 -2.44 0.51 -13.96
CA GLU A 4 -2.14 -0.04 -15.30
C GLU A 4 -1.98 -1.56 -15.30
N ASP A 5 -1.31 -2.14 -14.30
CA ASP A 5 -0.94 -3.56 -14.31
C ASP A 5 -1.92 -4.44 -13.53
N MET A 6 -2.64 -3.85 -12.56
CA MET A 6 -3.58 -4.55 -11.68
C MET A 6 -5.02 -4.09 -11.87
N GLY A 7 -5.29 -3.13 -12.75
CA GLY A 7 -6.65 -2.68 -13.07
C GLY A 7 -7.38 -2.02 -11.89
N MET A 8 -6.64 -1.55 -10.88
CA MET A 8 -7.23 -0.94 -9.69
C MET A 8 -7.64 0.51 -9.94
N VAL A 9 -8.61 1.00 -9.17
CA VAL A 9 -8.80 2.44 -9.01
C VAL A 9 -7.95 2.91 -7.84
N ALA A 10 -7.08 3.89 -8.06
CA ALA A 10 -6.19 4.43 -7.04
C ALA A 10 -6.33 5.94 -6.93
N GLU A 11 -6.18 6.45 -5.71
CA GLU A 11 -6.13 7.87 -5.39
C GLU A 11 -4.86 8.16 -4.59
N SER A 12 -4.14 9.22 -4.95
CA SER A 12 -2.96 9.69 -4.23
C SER A 12 -3.23 11.04 -3.58
N ALA A 13 -2.86 11.20 -2.32
CA ALA A 13 -2.99 12.46 -1.58
C ALA A 13 -1.78 12.72 -0.69
N PRO A 14 -1.46 13.98 -0.37
CA PRO A 14 -0.51 14.29 0.70
C PRO A 14 -0.93 13.62 2.01
N ASP A 15 0.04 13.11 2.76
CA ASP A 15 -0.19 12.47 4.06
C ASP A 15 0.92 12.82 5.05
N LYS A 16 0.69 12.48 6.30
CA LYS A 16 1.69 12.53 7.37
C LYS A 16 1.85 11.14 7.96
N VAL A 17 3.08 10.62 7.97
CA VAL A 17 3.37 9.28 8.44
C VAL A 17 4.24 9.38 9.68
N GLN A 18 3.84 8.71 10.77
CA GLN A 18 4.66 8.66 11.96
C GLN A 18 5.74 7.59 11.82
N ASN A 19 7.00 8.01 11.90
CA ASN A 19 8.12 7.11 12.07
C ASN A 19 8.14 6.63 13.53
N TRP A 20 7.80 5.36 13.77
CA TRP A 20 7.74 4.80 15.13
C TRP A 20 9.11 4.71 15.84
N GLN A 21 10.21 4.62 15.08
CA GLN A 21 11.55 4.53 15.68
C GLN A 21 11.96 5.88 16.29
N THR A 22 11.68 6.97 15.58
CA THR A 22 12.07 8.32 15.99
C THR A 22 10.93 9.12 16.60
N ASN A 23 9.71 8.58 16.59
CA ASN A 23 8.44 9.27 16.86
C ASN A 23 8.22 10.54 16.02
N GLN A 24 9.00 10.75 14.95
CA GLN A 24 8.86 11.92 14.09
C GLN A 24 7.69 11.76 13.13
N ILE A 25 7.01 12.86 12.85
CA ILE A 25 6.00 12.93 11.80
C ILE A 25 6.69 13.34 10.50
N LEU A 26 6.71 12.45 9.52
CA LEU A 26 7.30 12.69 8.22
C LEU A 26 6.23 13.18 7.24
N PRO A 27 6.52 14.21 6.43
CA PRO A 27 5.70 14.51 5.27
C PRO A 27 5.80 13.35 4.28
N GLY A 28 4.69 12.99 3.67
CA GLY A 28 4.66 11.90 2.73
C GLY A 28 3.45 11.97 1.82
N CYS A 29 3.18 10.86 1.14
CA CYS A 29 1.95 10.67 0.41
C CYS A 29 1.30 9.34 0.79
N ARG A 30 -0.01 9.31 0.66
CA ARG A 30 -0.82 8.11 0.77
C ARG A 30 -1.41 7.79 -0.58
N VAL A 31 -1.30 6.54 -0.99
CA VAL A 31 -2.06 5.97 -2.09
C VAL A 31 -3.09 5.02 -1.51
N THR A 32 -4.35 5.20 -1.86
CA THR A 32 -5.43 4.28 -1.52
C THR A 32 -5.95 3.70 -2.81
N ALA A 33 -6.02 2.37 -2.91
CA ALA A 33 -6.50 1.70 -4.10
C ALA A 33 -7.53 0.62 -3.78
N ALA A 34 -8.46 0.39 -4.71
CA ALA A 34 -9.47 -0.65 -4.66
C ALA A 34 -9.38 -1.53 -5.91
N GLY A 35 -9.43 -2.85 -5.69
CA GLY A 35 -9.41 -3.86 -6.72
C GLY A 35 -10.30 -5.05 -6.34
N SER A 36 -10.39 -6.03 -7.24
CA SER A 36 -11.04 -7.30 -6.95
C SER A 36 -10.34 -8.45 -7.65
N ALA A 37 -10.45 -9.64 -7.05
CA ALA A 37 -9.89 -10.85 -7.60
C ALA A 37 -10.74 -12.07 -7.22
N THR A 38 -10.60 -13.16 -7.97
CA THR A 38 -11.20 -14.46 -7.63
C THR A 38 -10.37 -15.23 -6.60
N THR A 39 -9.12 -14.81 -6.39
CA THR A 39 -8.14 -15.34 -5.44
C THR A 39 -8.28 -14.67 -4.07
N LYS A 40 -7.53 -15.13 -3.07
CA LYS A 40 -7.49 -14.46 -1.77
C LYS A 40 -6.66 -13.18 -1.90
N ALA A 41 -7.00 -12.16 -1.13
CA ALA A 41 -6.24 -10.90 -1.12
C ALA A 41 -4.75 -11.08 -0.74
N GLY A 42 -4.42 -12.14 0.01
CA GLY A 42 -3.02 -12.52 0.27
C GLY A 42 -2.28 -12.89 -1.01
N ASP A 43 -2.90 -13.68 -1.89
CA ASP A 43 -2.32 -14.11 -3.17
C ASP A 43 -2.10 -12.91 -4.10
N GLU A 44 -3.07 -11.98 -4.16
CA GLU A 44 -2.92 -10.70 -4.88
C GLU A 44 -1.79 -9.84 -4.31
N GLY A 45 -1.56 -9.95 -3.01
CA GLY A 45 -0.43 -9.31 -2.37
C GLY A 45 0.91 -9.86 -2.78
N GLU A 46 1.05 -11.19 -2.79
CA GLU A 46 2.26 -11.84 -3.30
C GLU A 46 2.53 -11.45 -4.76
N ALA A 47 1.49 -11.40 -5.60
CA ALA A 47 1.61 -10.95 -6.98
C ALA A 47 2.06 -9.48 -7.09
N LEU A 48 1.50 -8.57 -6.28
CA LEU A 48 1.93 -7.18 -6.20
C LEU A 48 3.40 -7.07 -5.79
N TYR A 49 3.81 -7.79 -4.74
CA TYR A 49 5.18 -7.75 -4.25
C TYR A 49 6.18 -8.31 -5.26
N ALA A 50 5.84 -9.39 -5.97
CA ALA A 50 6.67 -9.91 -7.05
C ALA A 50 6.84 -8.89 -8.19
N ARG A 51 5.78 -8.15 -8.55
CA ARG A 51 5.84 -7.08 -9.56
C ARG A 51 6.72 -5.92 -9.12
N LEU A 52 6.59 -5.48 -7.87
CA LEU A 52 7.45 -4.44 -7.28
C LEU A 52 8.93 -4.82 -7.43
N LEU A 53 9.29 -6.04 -7.02
CA LEU A 53 10.67 -6.54 -7.13
C LEU A 53 11.15 -6.55 -8.59
N LYS A 54 10.30 -7.00 -9.53
CA LYS A 54 10.62 -7.07 -10.96
C LYS A 54 10.94 -5.70 -11.57
N VAL A 55 10.29 -4.63 -11.11
CA VAL A 55 10.50 -3.26 -11.62
C VAL A 55 11.52 -2.46 -10.81
N GLY A 56 12.32 -3.12 -9.97
CA GLY A 56 13.49 -2.53 -9.31
C GLY A 56 13.27 -2.08 -7.87
N TRP A 57 12.08 -2.25 -7.29
CA TRP A 57 11.89 -1.99 -5.87
C TRP A 57 12.69 -2.98 -5.04
N LYS A 58 13.30 -2.49 -3.96
CA LYS A 58 14.04 -3.33 -3.02
C LYS A 58 13.20 -3.56 -1.78
N ARG A 59 12.91 -4.82 -1.47
CA ARG A 59 12.31 -5.15 -0.17
C ARG A 59 13.31 -4.79 0.92
N LYS A 60 12.91 -3.91 1.82
CA LYS A 60 13.71 -3.57 3.00
C LYS A 60 13.17 -4.37 4.18
N LEU A 61 14.07 -5.06 4.87
CA LEU A 61 13.76 -5.55 6.21
C LEU A 61 13.66 -4.29 7.08
N GLY A 62 12.47 -4.04 7.59
CA GLY A 62 12.24 -2.97 8.55
C GLY A 62 11.67 -3.57 9.81
N PRO A 63 12.01 -3.09 11.01
CA PRO A 63 11.23 -3.42 12.19
C PRO A 63 9.86 -2.75 11.99
N ARG A 64 8.77 -3.50 12.28
CA ARG A 64 7.37 -3.22 11.86
C ARG A 64 7.04 -1.71 11.81
N TYR A 65 7.18 -1.09 10.65
CA TYR A 65 6.66 0.24 10.40
C TYR A 65 5.18 0.13 10.07
N ALA A 66 4.37 -0.17 11.07
CA ALA A 66 2.94 -0.08 10.90
C ALA A 66 2.24 0.04 12.24
N THR A 67 1.39 1.05 12.34
CA THR A 67 0.24 1.03 13.25
C THR A 67 -0.68 -0.17 12.96
N ASN A 68 -0.60 -0.74 11.75
CA ASN A 68 -1.29 -1.96 11.31
C ASN A 68 -0.27 -3.05 10.98
N GLY A 69 0.10 -3.90 11.94
CA GLY A 69 1.27 -4.80 11.96
C GLY A 69 1.54 -5.80 10.80
N SER A 70 0.96 -5.62 9.60
CA SER A 70 1.13 -6.42 8.38
C SER A 70 1.75 -5.69 7.18
N ALA A 71 2.05 -4.38 7.27
CA ALA A 71 2.60 -3.64 6.14
C ALA A 71 4.03 -4.09 5.75
N LEU A 72 4.31 -4.23 4.45
CA LEU A 72 5.65 -4.51 3.93
C LEU A 72 6.33 -3.26 3.40
N ARG A 73 7.61 -3.07 3.76
CA ARG A 73 8.44 -1.95 3.32
C ARG A 73 9.18 -2.28 2.03
N PHE A 74 9.03 -1.42 1.04
CA PHE A 74 9.81 -1.42 -0.20
C PHE A 74 10.43 -0.04 -0.43
N ARG A 75 11.65 -0.03 -0.96
CA ARG A 75 12.38 1.19 -1.30
C ARG A 75 12.57 1.30 -2.81
N MET A 76 12.33 2.48 -3.34
CA MET A 76 12.75 2.90 -4.68
C MET A 76 13.52 4.21 -4.50
N ASP A 77 14.77 4.24 -4.96
CA ASP A 77 15.68 5.37 -4.78
C ASP A 77 15.69 5.89 -3.32
N GLU A 78 15.36 7.16 -3.13
CA GLU A 78 15.30 7.85 -1.83
C GLU A 78 13.88 7.85 -1.22
N THR A 79 13.01 6.91 -1.60
CA THR A 79 11.64 6.81 -1.08
C THR A 79 11.35 5.44 -0.49
N ASP A 80 10.89 5.41 0.76
CA ASP A 80 10.33 4.21 1.38
C ASP A 80 8.80 4.22 1.29
N CYS A 81 8.22 3.12 0.82
CA CYS A 81 6.78 2.91 0.75
C CYS A 81 6.37 1.66 1.56
N PHE A 82 5.31 1.81 2.35
CA PHE A 82 4.72 0.77 3.18
C PHE A 82 3.42 0.28 2.55
N PHE A 83 3.40 -0.95 2.08
CA PHE A 83 2.27 -1.57 1.40
C PHE A 83 1.47 -2.42 2.37
N SER A 84 0.20 -2.06 2.57
CA SER A 84 -0.79 -2.81 3.36
C SER A 84 -1.90 -3.29 2.45
N ILE A 85 -2.23 -4.58 2.50
CA ILE A 85 -3.30 -5.19 1.72
C ILE A 85 -4.32 -5.72 2.70
N TYR A 86 -5.59 -5.39 2.46
CA TYR A 86 -6.64 -5.70 3.42
C TYR A 86 -7.98 -5.93 2.73
N THR A 87 -8.82 -6.69 3.44
CA THR A 87 -10.21 -6.98 3.10
C THR A 87 -11.07 -6.76 4.35
N GLY A 88 -12.32 -6.35 4.18
CA GLY A 88 -13.25 -6.20 5.29
C GLY A 88 -13.11 -4.87 6.02
N MET A 89 -12.32 -4.82 7.11
CA MET A 89 -12.22 -3.62 7.96
C MET A 89 -11.63 -2.45 7.17
N MET A 90 -12.45 -1.41 6.99
CA MET A 90 -12.07 -0.19 6.29
C MET A 90 -11.20 0.70 7.17
N VAL A 91 -10.26 1.42 6.54
CA VAL A 91 -9.43 2.44 7.20
C VAL A 91 -10.28 3.65 7.61
N GLY A 92 -11.44 3.85 6.97
CA GLY A 92 -12.43 4.88 7.30
C GLY A 92 -12.09 6.25 6.71
N THR A 93 -11.32 6.30 5.62
CA THR A 93 -10.92 7.57 4.99
C THR A 93 -11.83 7.96 3.83
N GLN A 94 -11.94 9.26 3.53
CA GLN A 94 -12.70 9.69 2.35
C GLN A 94 -12.11 9.19 1.03
N ALA A 95 -10.78 9.07 0.94
CA ALA A 95 -10.12 8.52 -0.25
C ALA A 95 -10.54 7.05 -0.47
N GLU A 96 -10.57 6.25 0.61
CA GLU A 96 -11.04 4.86 0.58
C GLU A 96 -12.50 4.76 0.11
N MET A 97 -13.38 5.62 0.61
CA MET A 97 -14.78 5.67 0.15
C MET A 97 -14.85 5.97 -1.34
N ARG A 98 -14.11 6.96 -1.84
CA ARG A 98 -14.13 7.35 -3.25
C ARG A 98 -13.65 6.22 -4.16
N VAL A 99 -12.51 5.58 -3.85
CA VAL A 99 -12.01 4.48 -4.69
C VAL A 99 -12.94 3.26 -4.66
N ASN A 100 -13.58 2.98 -3.52
CA ASN A 100 -14.52 1.87 -3.38
C ASN A 100 -15.87 2.11 -4.11
N VAL A 101 -16.31 3.37 -4.21
CA VAL A 101 -17.49 3.75 -4.99
C VAL A 101 -17.19 3.69 -6.48
N ALA A 102 -16.03 4.19 -6.89
CA ALA A 102 -15.58 4.24 -8.27
C ALA A 102 -15.28 2.84 -8.84
N PHE A 103 -14.66 1.97 -8.06
CA PHE A 103 -14.34 0.61 -8.49
C PHE A 103 -15.57 -0.31 -8.46
N LYS A 104 -15.85 -1.00 -9.57
CA LYS A 104 -16.93 -2.01 -9.68
C LYS A 104 -16.32 -3.40 -9.79
N SER A 105 -16.53 -4.22 -8.78
CA SER A 105 -16.10 -5.63 -8.78
C SER A 105 -16.89 -6.42 -9.82
N ARG A 106 -16.26 -7.40 -10.45
CA ARG A 106 -16.95 -8.32 -11.36
C ARG A 106 -17.70 -9.40 -10.56
N PRO A 107 -18.75 -10.03 -11.14
CA PRO A 107 -19.42 -11.15 -10.51
C PRO A 107 -18.42 -12.26 -10.13
N GLY A 108 -18.50 -12.75 -8.89
CA GLY A 108 -17.63 -13.82 -8.38
C GLY A 108 -16.27 -13.38 -7.83
N GLU A 109 -15.93 -12.08 -7.90
CA GLU A 109 -14.67 -11.56 -7.33
C GLU A 109 -14.87 -10.94 -5.94
N GLY A 110 -13.93 -11.20 -5.03
CA GLY A 110 -13.82 -10.54 -3.75
C GLY A 110 -13.09 -9.20 -3.89
N ARG A 111 -13.64 -8.14 -3.29
CA ARG A 111 -12.97 -6.85 -3.22
C ARG A 111 -11.84 -6.86 -2.18
N TYR A 112 -10.74 -6.22 -2.53
CA TYR A 112 -9.66 -5.91 -1.60
C TYR A 112 -9.15 -4.49 -1.83
N ASN A 113 -8.43 -3.97 -0.84
CA ASN A 113 -7.86 -2.65 -0.88
C ASN A 113 -6.36 -2.71 -0.64
N VAL A 114 -5.66 -1.73 -1.21
CA VAL A 114 -4.23 -1.50 -0.98
C VAL A 114 -4.07 -0.10 -0.43
N LEU A 115 -3.41 -0.01 0.72
CA LEU A 115 -2.96 1.25 1.30
C LEU A 115 -1.44 1.30 1.16
N VAL A 116 -0.94 2.34 0.50
CA VAL A 116 0.49 2.63 0.41
C VAL A 116 0.75 3.94 1.11
N GLN A 117 1.71 3.96 2.03
CA GLN A 117 2.21 5.19 2.64
C GLN A 117 3.67 5.35 2.27
N CYS A 118 4.02 6.45 1.60
CA CYS A 118 5.38 6.72 1.16
C CYS A 118 5.96 7.93 1.88
N VAL A 119 7.23 7.84 2.25
CA VAL A 119 8.00 8.88 2.93
C VAL A 119 9.40 8.97 2.33
N PRO A 120 10.09 10.13 2.46
CA PRO A 120 11.52 10.19 2.22
C PRO A 120 12.23 9.07 2.98
N ALA A 121 13.15 8.39 2.30
CA ALA A 121 13.92 7.32 2.88
C ALA A 121 14.72 7.87 4.05
N VAL A 122 14.54 7.26 5.21
CA VAL A 122 15.38 7.54 6.37
C VAL A 122 16.54 6.56 6.31
N GLU A 123 17.76 7.08 6.34
CA GLU A 123 18.96 6.26 6.50
C GLU A 123 19.04 5.75 7.94
N GLY A 124 19.25 4.44 8.09
CA GLY A 124 19.17 3.74 9.37
C GLY A 124 18.81 2.27 9.16
N GLU A 125 19.77 1.50 8.65
CA GLU A 125 19.82 0.05 8.87
C GLU A 125 20.70 -0.16 10.11
N LEU A 126 20.08 -0.45 11.24
CA LEU A 126 20.73 -1.13 12.36
C LEU A 126 19.88 -2.34 12.74
#